data_AF-A0A0N0JV88-F1
#
_entry.id   AF-A0A0N0JV88-F1
#
_cell.length_a   1.000
_cell.length_b   1.000
_cell.length_c   1.000
_cell.angle_alpha   90.00
_cell.angle_beta   90.00
_cell.angle_gamma   90.00
#
_symmetry.space_group_name_H-M   'P 1'
#
loop_
_entity.id
_entity.type
_entity.pdbx_description
1 polymer ?
#
loop_
_entity_poly.entity_id
_entity_poly.type
_entity_poly.pdbx_seq_one_letter_code
_entity_poly.pdbx_strand_id
1 'polypeptide(L)'
;MKKTLSIAAIFLLASCATYTPPTTEEATATIKASFQARGIAQLDRLDQSELQASCSQYATSEMPKAQREKLEKAALDAVRYPANNNWLGDWKVGEQIAQNGRGLQFSDTASTVAGGNCYACHQIQKAEISYGNIGPSLYQYGKLRGAASEGGQAQVPEAIMRYTWAKIWNSHAFNACSNMPRYGAAAILNEDQIRHVMALLLDPQSPVNAQ
;
A
#
# COMPACT_ATOMS: atom_id res chain seq x y z
N MET A 1 -11.62 58.52 -43.16
CA MET A 1 -12.53 57.71 -42.33
C MET A 1 -11.72 56.55 -41.76
N LYS A 2 -11.36 56.69 -40.48
CA LYS A 2 -10.58 55.76 -39.66
C LYS A 2 -11.59 54.95 -38.83
N LYS A 3 -11.29 53.67 -38.54
CA LYS A 3 -11.95 52.73 -37.60
C LYS A 3 -12.58 51.48 -38.27
N THR A 4 -11.75 50.56 -38.78
CA THR A 4 -12.23 49.18 -39.10
C THR A 4 -11.18 48.09 -38.89
N LEU A 5 -9.99 48.38 -38.35
CA LEU A 5 -8.88 47.41 -38.30
C LEU A 5 -8.45 46.95 -36.89
N SER A 6 -9.30 47.13 -35.87
CA SER A 6 -8.91 46.84 -34.46
C SER A 6 -9.73 45.75 -33.75
N ILE A 7 -10.66 45.07 -34.44
CA ILE A 7 -11.55 44.08 -33.78
C ILE A 7 -11.06 42.62 -33.95
N ALA A 8 -10.24 42.32 -34.97
CA ALA A 8 -9.79 40.95 -35.24
C ALA A 8 -8.70 40.44 -34.26
N ALA A 9 -7.94 41.33 -33.61
CA ALA A 9 -6.85 40.95 -32.72
C ALA A 9 -7.28 40.53 -31.29
N ILE A 10 -8.52 40.84 -30.89
CA ILE A 10 -9.04 40.55 -29.54
C ILE A 10 -9.59 39.11 -29.44
N PHE A 11 -10.04 38.51 -30.55
CA PHE A 11 -10.57 37.14 -30.55
C PHE A 11 -9.50 36.04 -30.48
N LEU A 12 -8.25 36.33 -30.85
CA LEU A 12 -7.14 35.37 -30.81
C LEU A 12 -6.53 35.19 -29.41
N LEU A 13 -6.84 36.07 -28.45
CA LEU A 13 -6.33 35.99 -27.07
C LEU A 13 -7.30 35.32 -26.09
N ALA A 14 -8.55 35.06 -26.50
CA ALA A 14 -9.56 34.42 -25.65
C ALA A 14 -9.58 32.88 -25.74
N SER A 15 -8.85 32.27 -26.68
CA SER A 15 -8.82 30.82 -26.88
C SER A 15 -7.96 30.05 -25.87
N CYS A 16 -7.15 30.74 -25.06
CA CYS A 16 -6.24 30.09 -24.09
C CYS A 16 -6.86 29.81 -22.71
N ALA A 17 -8.16 30.09 -22.50
CA ALA A 17 -8.80 30.03 -21.18
C ALA A 17 -9.89 28.95 -21.00
N THR A 18 -10.07 28.03 -21.96
CA THR A 18 -11.09 26.97 -21.89
C THR A 18 -10.48 25.60 -21.65
N TYR A 19 -9.71 25.45 -20.57
CA TYR A 19 -9.35 24.12 -20.07
C TYR A 19 -10.47 23.61 -19.16
N THR A 20 -11.23 22.63 -19.63
CA THR A 20 -12.11 21.82 -18.79
C THR A 20 -11.36 20.52 -18.48
N PRO A 21 -11.07 20.22 -17.20
CA PRO A 21 -10.46 18.94 -16.85
C PRO A 21 -11.39 17.79 -17.24
N PRO A 22 -10.83 16.64 -17.68
CA PRO A 22 -11.64 15.49 -18.05
C PRO A 22 -12.45 14.98 -16.87
N THR A 23 -13.64 14.45 -17.14
CA THR A 23 -14.43 13.75 -16.11
C THR A 23 -13.77 12.44 -15.70
N THR A 24 -14.17 11.87 -14.57
CA THR A 24 -13.70 10.54 -14.14
C THR A 24 -14.04 9.46 -15.17
N GLU A 25 -15.17 9.58 -15.85
CA GLU A 25 -15.61 8.64 -16.89
C GLU A 25 -14.72 8.74 -18.13
N GLU A 26 -14.42 9.96 -18.60
CA GLU A 26 -13.52 10.22 -19.73
C GLU A 26 -12.10 9.73 -19.44
N ALA A 27 -11.60 9.99 -18.24
CA ALA A 27 -10.30 9.50 -17.80
C ALA A 27 -10.27 7.96 -17.75
N THR A 28 -11.30 7.32 -17.21
CA THR A 28 -11.41 5.86 -17.13
C THR A 28 -11.49 5.21 -18.52
N ALA A 29 -12.29 5.79 -19.42
CA ALA A 29 -12.39 5.32 -20.81
C ALA A 29 -11.04 5.42 -21.53
N THR A 30 -10.32 6.53 -21.34
CA THR A 30 -8.98 6.73 -21.91
C THR A 30 -7.99 5.69 -21.39
N ILE A 31 -7.98 5.44 -20.07
CA ILE A 31 -7.15 4.40 -19.46
C ILE A 31 -7.49 3.02 -20.06
N LYS A 32 -8.76 2.61 -20.08
CA LYS A 32 -9.15 1.31 -20.63
C LYS A 32 -8.78 1.13 -22.10
N ALA A 33 -8.82 2.20 -22.90
CA ALA A 33 -8.39 2.17 -24.30
C ALA A 33 -6.87 2.15 -24.49
N SER A 34 -6.09 2.64 -23.52
CA SER A 34 -4.63 2.79 -23.62
C SER A 34 -3.85 1.55 -23.15
N PHE A 35 -4.47 0.65 -22.40
CA PHE A 35 -3.82 -0.53 -21.83
C PHE A 35 -4.19 -1.80 -22.58
N GLN A 36 -3.23 -2.72 -22.70
CA GLN A 36 -3.43 -4.06 -23.24
C GLN A 36 -3.01 -5.11 -22.21
N ALA A 37 -3.72 -6.23 -22.15
CA ALA A 37 -3.36 -7.35 -21.29
C ALA A 37 -2.03 -7.98 -21.71
N ARG A 38 -1.21 -8.38 -20.74
CA ARG A 38 0.08 -9.04 -20.99
C ARG A 38 0.46 -9.98 -19.86
N GLY A 39 0.77 -11.23 -20.20
CA GLY A 39 1.16 -12.25 -19.22
C GLY A 39 0.07 -12.45 -18.18
N ILE A 40 0.44 -12.37 -16.90
CA ILE A 40 -0.52 -12.46 -15.78
C ILE A 40 -1.23 -11.12 -15.45
N ALA A 41 -0.86 -10.03 -16.13
CA ALA A 41 -1.48 -8.72 -15.95
C ALA A 41 -2.64 -8.55 -16.94
N GLN A 42 -3.84 -8.81 -16.44
CA GLN A 42 -5.10 -8.67 -17.18
C GLN A 42 -5.74 -7.29 -16.90
N LEU A 43 -6.76 -6.94 -17.69
CA LEU A 43 -7.39 -5.60 -17.66
C LEU A 43 -8.27 -5.34 -16.43
N ASP A 44 -8.64 -6.39 -15.69
CA ASP A 44 -9.37 -6.31 -14.42
C ASP A 44 -8.62 -5.48 -13.38
N ARG A 45 -7.29 -5.39 -13.48
CA ARG A 45 -6.45 -4.54 -12.61
C ARG A 45 -6.71 -3.03 -12.76
N LEU A 46 -7.41 -2.63 -13.82
CA LEU A 46 -7.82 -1.24 -14.04
C LEU A 46 -9.09 -0.89 -13.25
N ASP A 47 -9.82 -1.89 -12.76
CA ASP A 47 -11.03 -1.66 -11.99
C ASP A 47 -10.69 -1.27 -10.55
N GLN A 48 -11.09 -0.06 -10.17
CA GLN A 48 -10.85 0.47 -8.84
C GLN A 48 -11.93 0.00 -7.85
N SER A 49 -11.50 -0.46 -6.68
CA SER A 49 -12.39 -0.56 -5.51
C SER A 49 -12.93 0.82 -5.07
N GLU A 50 -14.03 0.86 -4.32
CA GLU A 50 -14.59 2.11 -3.75
C GLU A 50 -13.52 2.91 -3.00
N LEU A 51 -12.66 2.22 -2.24
CA LEU A 51 -11.55 2.81 -1.51
C LEU A 51 -10.50 3.43 -2.44
N GLN A 52 -10.10 2.73 -3.51
CA GLN A 52 -9.15 3.26 -4.49
C GLN A 52 -9.72 4.46 -5.24
N ALA A 53 -10.97 4.37 -5.72
CA ALA A 53 -11.63 5.46 -6.41
C ALA A 53 -11.75 6.71 -5.52
N SER A 54 -12.14 6.51 -4.24
CA SER A 54 -12.19 7.61 -3.26
C SER A 54 -10.82 8.25 -3.04
N CYS A 55 -9.76 7.45 -2.89
CA CYS A 55 -8.41 8.00 -2.74
C CYS A 55 -7.91 8.73 -4.00
N SER A 56 -8.31 8.30 -5.20
CA SER A 56 -8.03 9.04 -6.44
C SER A 56 -8.80 10.36 -6.50
N GLN A 57 -10.09 10.37 -6.13
CA GLN A 57 -10.92 11.58 -6.12
C GLN A 57 -10.38 12.65 -5.17
N TYR A 58 -9.88 12.23 -3.99
CA TYR A 58 -9.35 13.12 -2.97
C TYR A 58 -7.82 13.16 -2.95
N ALA A 59 -7.15 12.91 -4.09
CA ALA A 59 -5.68 12.90 -4.15
C ALA A 59 -5.05 14.27 -3.87
N THR A 60 -5.77 15.36 -4.15
CA THR A 60 -5.30 16.75 -3.99
C THR A 60 -6.17 17.58 -3.05
N SER A 61 -7.12 16.95 -2.36
CA SER A 61 -8.08 17.61 -1.49
C SER A 61 -8.37 16.77 -0.25
N GLU A 62 -8.93 17.37 0.79
CA GLU A 62 -9.27 16.62 2.00
C GLU A 62 -10.52 15.75 1.75
N MET A 63 -10.39 14.45 2.03
CA MET A 63 -11.52 13.54 2.07
C MET A 63 -12.44 13.87 3.26
N PRO A 64 -13.78 13.99 3.06
CA PRO A 64 -14.72 14.21 4.14
C PRO A 64 -14.55 13.18 5.26
N LYS A 65 -14.53 13.66 6.52
CA LYS A 65 -14.29 12.82 7.70
C LYS A 65 -15.18 11.58 7.74
N ALA A 66 -16.48 11.72 7.50
CA ALA A 66 -17.41 10.60 7.52
C ALA A 66 -17.10 9.54 6.44
N GLN A 67 -16.64 9.96 5.26
CA GLN A 67 -16.23 9.03 4.20
C GLN A 67 -14.92 8.33 4.57
N ARG A 68 -13.94 9.06 5.11
CA ARG A 68 -12.68 8.50 5.62
C ARG A 68 -12.94 7.42 6.68
N GLU A 69 -13.74 7.75 7.70
CA GLU A 69 -14.07 6.82 8.79
C GLU A 69 -14.85 5.59 8.30
N LYS A 70 -15.78 5.77 7.34
CA LYS A 70 -16.47 4.65 6.69
C LYS A 70 -15.49 3.71 5.99
N LEU A 71 -14.55 4.25 5.22
CA LEU A 71 -13.57 3.45 4.47
C LEU A 71 -12.58 2.74 5.40
N GLU A 72 -12.09 3.41 6.44
CA GLU A 72 -11.21 2.81 7.46
C GLU A 72 -11.92 1.66 8.19
N LYS A 73 -13.17 1.88 8.61
CA LYS A 73 -13.98 0.84 9.23
C LYS A 73 -14.21 -0.35 8.30
N ALA A 74 -14.60 -0.12 7.05
CA ALA A 74 -14.81 -1.19 6.08
C ALA A 74 -13.52 -1.97 5.80
N ALA A 75 -12.37 -1.26 5.74
CA ALA A 75 -11.06 -1.87 5.57
C ALA A 75 -10.65 -2.74 6.77
N LEU A 76 -10.95 -2.30 7.99
CA LEU A 76 -10.69 -3.04 9.23
C LEU A 76 -11.60 -4.26 9.39
N ASP A 77 -12.90 -4.09 9.13
CA ASP A 77 -13.90 -5.18 9.23
C ASP A 77 -13.61 -6.31 8.21
N ALA A 78 -12.96 -5.99 7.09
CA ALA A 78 -12.53 -6.96 6.07
C ALA A 78 -11.20 -7.68 6.39
N VAL A 79 -10.55 -7.39 7.53
CA VAL A 79 -9.31 -8.06 7.93
C VAL A 79 -9.61 -9.52 8.30
N ARG A 80 -8.91 -10.46 7.64
CA ARG A 80 -8.93 -11.88 8.01
C ARG A 80 -7.77 -12.15 8.95
N TYR A 81 -8.09 -12.45 10.19
CA TYR A 81 -7.09 -12.80 11.22
C TYR A 81 -6.75 -14.30 11.15
N PRO A 82 -5.53 -14.70 11.50
CA PRO A 82 -5.11 -16.09 11.42
C PRO A 82 -5.87 -16.93 12.45
N ALA A 83 -6.13 -18.19 12.11
CA ALA A 83 -6.78 -19.12 13.02
C ALA A 83 -5.83 -19.59 14.13
N ASN A 84 -6.40 -20.09 15.23
CA ASN A 84 -5.68 -20.82 16.29
C ASN A 84 -4.52 -20.06 16.97
N ASN A 85 -4.61 -18.73 17.03
CA ASN A 85 -3.55 -17.86 17.58
C ASN A 85 -2.17 -18.06 16.93
N ASN A 86 -2.14 -18.51 15.68
CA ASN A 86 -0.88 -18.76 14.98
C ASN A 86 -0.42 -17.50 14.23
N TRP A 87 0.10 -16.52 14.97
CA TRP A 87 0.38 -15.17 14.45
C TRP A 87 1.76 -15.01 13.82
N LEU A 88 2.76 -15.69 14.36
CA LEU A 88 4.16 -15.52 13.99
C LEU A 88 4.65 -16.74 13.21
N GLY A 89 5.37 -16.49 12.12
CA GLY A 89 6.11 -17.50 11.36
C GLY A 89 7.61 -17.47 11.70
N ASP A 90 8.43 -17.87 10.72
CA ASP A 90 9.89 -17.72 10.75
C ASP A 90 10.32 -16.32 10.26
N TRP A 91 11.04 -15.57 11.11
CA TRP A 91 11.55 -14.24 10.78
C TRP A 91 12.58 -14.24 9.64
N LYS A 92 13.32 -15.34 9.43
CA LYS A 92 14.30 -15.46 8.34
C LYS A 92 13.62 -15.45 6.98
N VAL A 93 12.49 -16.16 6.88
CA VAL A 93 11.63 -16.13 5.69
C VAL A 93 10.98 -14.75 5.56
N GLY A 94 10.60 -14.13 6.68
CA GLY A 94 10.09 -12.77 6.72
C GLY A 94 11.06 -11.76 6.10
N GLU A 95 12.36 -11.86 6.41
CA GLU A 95 13.41 -11.03 5.82
C GLU A 95 13.49 -11.24 4.29
N GLN A 96 13.44 -12.48 3.81
CA GLN A 96 13.43 -12.76 2.37
C GLN A 96 12.21 -12.14 1.67
N ILE A 97 11.03 -12.19 2.31
CA ILE A 97 9.81 -11.56 1.79
C ILE A 97 9.96 -10.03 1.77
N ALA A 98 10.53 -9.44 2.83
CA ALA A 98 10.75 -8.00 2.94
C ALA A 98 11.73 -7.47 1.88
N GLN A 99 12.74 -8.26 1.52
CA GLN A 99 13.73 -7.95 0.48
C GLN A 99 13.20 -8.18 -0.94
N ASN A 100 12.26 -9.11 -1.13
CA ASN A 100 11.78 -9.47 -2.45
C ASN A 100 10.86 -8.38 -3.03
N GLY A 101 11.34 -7.72 -4.10
CA GLY A 101 10.59 -6.73 -4.86
C GLY A 101 9.86 -7.25 -6.10
N ARG A 102 9.86 -8.56 -6.35
CA ARG A 102 9.24 -9.19 -7.52
C ARG A 102 7.81 -9.66 -7.26
N GLY A 103 7.13 -10.01 -8.34
CA GLY A 103 5.83 -10.66 -8.32
C GLY A 103 4.74 -9.77 -8.90
N LEU A 104 3.75 -10.43 -9.51
CA LEU A 104 2.55 -9.81 -10.06
C LEU A 104 2.79 -8.81 -11.21
N GLN A 105 4.02 -8.58 -11.67
CA GLN A 105 4.26 -7.69 -12.82
C GLN A 105 3.85 -8.38 -14.14
N PHE A 106 3.67 -7.61 -15.21
CA PHE A 106 3.37 -8.16 -16.54
C PHE A 106 4.51 -9.05 -17.11
N SER A 107 5.73 -8.84 -16.62
CA SER A 107 6.95 -9.59 -16.96
C SER A 107 7.16 -10.81 -16.07
N ASP A 108 6.36 -10.97 -15.02
CA ASP A 108 6.39 -12.14 -14.15
C ASP A 108 5.53 -13.28 -14.69
N THR A 109 5.83 -14.48 -14.22
CA THR A 109 5.04 -15.68 -14.50
C THR A 109 4.08 -15.94 -13.35
N ALA A 110 3.09 -16.80 -13.57
CA ALA A 110 2.15 -17.22 -12.53
C ALA A 110 2.84 -17.92 -11.34
N SER A 111 4.03 -18.48 -11.54
CA SER A 111 4.84 -19.10 -10.49
C SER A 111 5.82 -18.15 -9.79
N THR A 112 5.93 -16.89 -10.23
CA THR A 112 6.79 -15.93 -9.52
C THR A 112 6.21 -15.64 -8.14
N VAL A 113 6.96 -15.96 -7.10
CA VAL A 113 6.58 -15.65 -5.71
C VAL A 113 6.61 -14.14 -5.49
N ALA A 114 5.46 -13.59 -5.11
CA ALA A 114 5.34 -12.18 -4.76
C ALA A 114 5.99 -11.89 -3.40
N GLY A 115 6.76 -10.80 -3.37
CA GLY A 115 7.38 -10.30 -2.15
C GLY A 115 6.68 -9.07 -1.58
N GLY A 116 7.13 -8.67 -0.39
CA GLY A 116 6.61 -7.48 0.31
C GLY A 116 7.33 -6.20 -0.08
N ASN A 117 8.52 -6.26 -0.69
CA ASN A 117 9.32 -5.10 -1.07
C ASN A 117 9.45 -4.02 0.04
N CYS A 118 9.46 -4.46 1.30
CA CYS A 118 9.31 -3.59 2.45
C CYS A 118 10.47 -2.59 2.57
N TYR A 119 11.68 -3.03 2.23
CA TYR A 119 12.88 -2.18 2.23
C TYR A 119 12.80 -1.03 1.23
N ALA A 120 11.97 -1.11 0.17
CA ALA A 120 11.77 0.02 -0.74
C ALA A 120 11.13 1.25 -0.05
N CYS A 121 10.49 1.05 1.10
CA CYS A 121 9.77 2.10 1.82
C CYS A 121 10.28 2.34 3.25
N HIS A 122 10.87 1.33 3.89
CA HIS A 122 11.17 1.35 5.32
C HIS A 122 12.60 0.92 5.60
N GLN A 123 13.27 1.60 6.53
CA GLN A 123 14.36 0.99 7.29
C GLN A 123 13.78 -0.08 8.21
N ILE A 124 14.29 -1.31 8.17
CA ILE A 124 13.76 -2.43 8.98
C ILE A 124 14.79 -2.93 10.00
N GLN A 125 16.02 -3.22 9.57
CA GLN A 125 17.13 -3.55 10.47
C GLN A 125 18.28 -2.56 10.31
N LYS A 126 19.13 -2.44 11.32
CA LYS A 126 20.27 -1.52 11.29
C LYS A 126 21.39 -1.95 10.34
N ALA A 127 21.53 -3.24 10.07
CA ALA A 127 22.61 -3.78 9.25
C ALA A 127 22.37 -3.61 7.74
N GLU A 128 21.10 -3.51 7.33
CA GLU A 128 20.72 -3.26 5.94
C GLU A 128 20.85 -1.76 5.65
N ILE A 129 21.64 -1.42 4.63
CA ILE A 129 21.94 -0.05 4.24
C ILE A 129 21.10 0.41 3.04
N SER A 130 20.49 -0.52 2.31
CA SER A 130 19.61 -0.24 1.19
C SER A 130 18.16 -0.24 1.67
N TYR A 131 17.66 0.96 2.02
CA TYR A 131 16.28 1.15 2.41
C TYR A 131 15.71 2.50 1.96
N GLY A 132 14.40 2.55 1.77
CA GLY A 132 13.65 3.77 1.50
C GLY A 132 13.16 4.48 2.75
N ASN A 133 12.57 5.66 2.54
CA ASN A 133 12.08 6.55 3.59
C ASN A 133 10.68 7.11 3.30
N ILE A 134 9.91 6.44 2.43
CA ILE A 134 8.50 6.78 2.17
C ILE A 134 7.66 6.49 3.41
N GLY A 135 7.92 5.36 4.06
CA GLY A 135 7.34 5.00 5.34
C GLY A 135 8.29 5.28 6.51
N PRO A 136 7.78 5.22 7.76
CA PRO A 136 8.62 5.39 8.94
C PRO A 136 9.63 4.24 9.07
N SER A 137 10.71 4.48 9.81
CA SER A 137 11.59 3.38 10.24
C SER A 137 10.80 2.38 11.09
N LEU A 138 11.03 1.09 10.81
CA LEU A 138 10.54 -0.07 11.55
C LEU A 138 11.66 -0.73 12.37
N TYR A 139 12.83 -0.09 12.47
CA TYR A 139 13.90 -0.56 13.34
C TYR A 139 13.41 -0.65 14.80
N GLN A 140 13.69 -1.79 15.45
CA GLN A 140 13.23 -2.09 16.80
C GLN A 140 11.70 -2.10 16.97
N TYR A 141 10.93 -2.34 15.90
CA TYR A 141 9.47 -2.26 15.91
C TYR A 141 8.81 -3.00 17.07
N GLY A 142 9.16 -4.27 17.27
CA GLY A 142 8.64 -5.12 18.34
C GLY A 142 9.13 -4.67 19.71
N LYS A 143 10.45 -4.44 19.85
CA LYS A 143 11.08 -3.97 21.09
C LYS A 143 10.44 -2.68 21.62
N LEU A 144 10.17 -1.72 20.74
CA LEU A 144 9.52 -0.45 21.09
C LEU A 144 8.03 -0.58 21.46
N ARG A 145 7.42 -1.74 21.19
CA ARG A 145 6.00 -2.02 21.43
C ARG A 145 5.78 -3.09 22.50
N GLY A 146 6.81 -3.37 23.29
CA GLY A 146 6.74 -4.32 24.41
C GLY A 146 6.83 -5.78 24.00
N ALA A 147 7.32 -6.09 22.80
CA ALA A 147 7.69 -7.47 22.48
C ALA A 147 8.91 -7.88 23.31
N ALA A 148 8.83 -9.03 23.97
CA ALA A 148 9.87 -9.59 24.81
C ALA A 148 10.03 -11.10 24.55
N SER A 149 11.13 -11.68 25.02
CA SER A 149 11.35 -13.13 24.98
C SER A 149 11.21 -13.71 26.38
N GLU A 150 10.31 -14.67 26.56
CA GLU A 150 10.17 -15.44 27.81
C GLU A 150 10.15 -16.93 27.48
N GLY A 151 11.01 -17.72 28.14
CA GLY A 151 11.12 -19.16 27.88
C GLY A 151 11.50 -19.52 26.44
N GLY A 152 12.15 -18.59 25.70
CA GLY A 152 12.48 -18.77 24.28
C GLY A 152 11.32 -18.56 23.31
N GLN A 153 10.18 -18.05 23.79
CA GLN A 153 9.02 -17.70 22.96
C GLN A 153 8.82 -16.18 22.94
N ALA A 154 8.42 -15.65 21.78
CA ALA A 154 8.07 -14.25 21.64
C ALA A 154 6.75 -13.96 22.38
N GLN A 155 6.81 -13.04 23.34
CA GLN A 155 5.66 -12.48 24.03
C GLN A 155 5.37 -11.10 23.44
N VAL A 156 4.23 -10.96 22.77
CA VAL A 156 3.79 -9.72 22.13
C VAL A 156 2.40 -9.38 22.66
N PRO A 157 2.15 -8.14 23.13
CA PRO A 157 0.82 -7.75 23.56
C PRO A 157 -0.21 -7.99 22.44
N GLU A 158 -1.36 -8.60 22.78
CA GLU A 158 -2.37 -8.99 21.78
C GLU A 158 -2.81 -7.80 20.90
N ALA A 159 -2.99 -6.62 21.51
CA ALA A 159 -3.33 -5.40 20.78
C ALA A 159 -2.29 -5.04 19.70
N ILE A 160 -1.00 -5.23 19.98
CA ILE A 160 0.09 -5.01 19.03
C ILE A 160 0.08 -6.07 17.93
N MET A 161 -0.15 -7.34 18.28
CA MET A 161 -0.27 -8.43 17.32
C MET A 161 -1.40 -8.15 16.30
N ARG A 162 -2.59 -7.83 16.82
CA ARG A 162 -3.78 -7.55 16.00
C ARG A 162 -3.62 -6.30 15.15
N TYR A 163 -3.04 -5.24 15.71
CA TYR A 163 -2.75 -4.00 14.99
C TYR A 163 -1.76 -4.22 13.85
N THR A 164 -0.62 -4.88 14.13
CA THR A 164 0.43 -5.11 13.13
C THR A 164 -0.10 -5.97 12.00
N TRP A 165 -0.86 -7.02 12.32
CA TRP A 165 -1.52 -7.87 11.33
C TRP A 165 -2.46 -7.06 10.44
N ALA A 166 -3.38 -6.31 11.05
CA ALA A 166 -4.35 -5.50 10.30
C ALA A 166 -3.65 -4.43 9.44
N LYS A 167 -2.55 -3.84 9.92
CA LYS A 167 -1.77 -2.86 9.16
C LYS A 167 -1.09 -3.47 7.93
N ILE A 168 -0.58 -4.70 8.01
CA ILE A 168 -0.01 -5.42 6.87
C ILE A 168 -1.13 -5.90 5.92
N TRP A 169 -2.20 -6.47 6.47
CA TRP A 169 -3.33 -7.00 5.71
C TRP A 169 -3.99 -5.90 4.85
N ASN A 170 -4.33 -4.77 5.48
CA ASN A 170 -4.92 -3.62 4.84
C ASN A 170 -4.50 -2.34 5.57
N SER A 171 -3.43 -1.71 5.06
CA SER A 171 -2.84 -0.50 5.63
C SER A 171 -3.82 0.68 5.80
N HIS A 172 -4.91 0.69 5.01
CA HIS A 172 -5.93 1.73 5.01
C HIS A 172 -6.91 1.60 6.18
N ALA A 173 -6.89 0.50 6.93
CA ALA A 173 -7.74 0.29 8.10
C ALA A 173 -7.53 1.33 9.24
N PHE A 174 -6.36 1.96 9.27
CA PHE A 174 -5.99 2.94 10.30
C PHE A 174 -5.56 4.30 9.74
N ASN A 175 -5.51 4.42 8.41
CA ASN A 175 -5.12 5.63 7.71
C ASN A 175 -5.60 5.49 6.27
N ALA A 176 -6.81 5.99 5.98
CA ALA A 176 -7.33 5.99 4.63
C ALA A 176 -6.30 6.60 3.65
N CYS A 177 -6.24 6.04 2.45
CA CYS A 177 -5.28 6.46 1.42
C CYS A 177 -3.80 6.37 1.82
N SER A 178 -3.44 5.49 2.77
CA SER A 178 -2.04 5.12 3.01
C SER A 178 -1.34 4.65 1.73
N ASN A 179 -0.10 5.08 1.52
CA ASN A 179 0.72 4.63 0.38
C ASN A 179 1.20 3.17 0.50
N MET A 180 1.09 2.55 1.68
CA MET A 180 1.48 1.17 1.89
C MET A 180 0.47 0.23 1.20
N PRO A 181 0.89 -0.77 0.40
CA PRO A 181 -0.04 -1.70 -0.23
C PRO A 181 -0.91 -2.49 0.76
N ARG A 182 -2.08 -2.93 0.29
CA ARG A 182 -3.02 -3.77 1.04
C ARG A 182 -2.68 -5.25 0.86
N TYR A 183 -1.57 -5.70 1.44
CA TYR A 183 -0.96 -6.98 1.07
C TYR A 183 -1.90 -8.18 1.17
N GLY A 184 -2.66 -8.29 2.26
CA GLY A 184 -3.62 -9.38 2.44
C GLY A 184 -4.91 -9.16 1.64
N ALA A 185 -5.50 -7.97 1.73
CA ALA A 185 -6.78 -7.69 1.07
C ALA A 185 -6.68 -7.69 -0.48
N ALA A 186 -5.51 -7.39 -1.04
CA ALA A 186 -5.23 -7.47 -2.48
C ALA A 186 -4.59 -8.80 -2.89
N ALA A 187 -4.49 -9.77 -1.97
CA ALA A 187 -3.88 -11.09 -2.19
C ALA A 187 -2.45 -11.03 -2.78
N ILE A 188 -1.68 -10.00 -2.41
CA ILE A 188 -0.27 -9.88 -2.78
C ILE A 188 0.56 -10.87 -1.97
N LEU A 189 0.27 -10.96 -0.66
CA LEU A 189 0.87 -11.95 0.23
C LEU A 189 -0.23 -12.86 0.77
N ASN A 190 0.07 -14.16 0.85
CA ASN A 190 -0.79 -15.11 1.53
C ASN A 190 -0.62 -15.05 3.05
N GLU A 191 -1.46 -15.78 3.79
CA GLU A 191 -1.46 -15.77 5.26
C GLU A 191 -0.10 -16.15 5.86
N ASP A 192 0.54 -17.21 5.35
CA ASP A 192 1.84 -17.64 5.86
C ASP A 192 2.94 -16.60 5.61
N GLN A 193 2.96 -15.99 4.43
CA GLN A 193 3.88 -14.90 4.12
C GLN A 193 3.68 -13.71 5.09
N ILE A 194 2.44 -13.36 5.41
CA ILE A 194 2.13 -12.31 6.40
C ILE A 194 2.63 -12.73 7.79
N ARG A 195 2.42 -13.98 8.22
CA ARG A 195 2.95 -14.51 9.50
C ARG A 195 4.48 -14.41 9.56
N HIS A 196 5.18 -14.70 8.47
CA HIS A 196 6.63 -14.55 8.39
C HIS A 196 7.08 -13.08 8.53
N VAL A 197 6.40 -12.15 7.86
CA VAL A 197 6.68 -10.70 8.01
C VAL A 197 6.33 -10.21 9.42
N MET A 198 5.26 -10.71 10.03
CA MET A 198 4.93 -10.46 11.43
C MET A 198 6.08 -10.88 12.35
N ALA A 199 6.64 -12.07 12.16
CA ALA A 199 7.79 -12.55 12.92
C ALA A 199 9.04 -11.68 12.70
N LEU A 200 9.32 -11.24 11.47
CA LEU A 200 10.41 -10.28 11.22
C LEU A 200 10.27 -9.02 12.08
N LEU A 201 9.07 -8.46 12.21
CA LEU A 201 8.87 -7.22 12.95
C LEU A 201 8.79 -7.42 14.47
N LEU A 202 8.24 -8.54 14.93
CA LEU A 202 7.83 -8.72 16.33
C LEU A 202 8.66 -9.74 17.12
N ASP A 203 9.34 -10.68 16.46
CA ASP A 203 10.17 -11.67 17.15
C ASP A 203 11.38 -10.97 17.80
N PRO A 204 11.61 -11.14 19.12
CA PRO A 204 12.79 -10.58 19.80
C PRO A 204 14.13 -11.07 19.22
N GLN A 205 14.17 -12.25 18.60
CA GLN A 205 15.36 -12.81 17.97
C GLN A 205 15.58 -12.32 16.54
N SER A 206 14.59 -11.65 15.93
CA SER A 206 14.74 -11.02 14.62
C SER A 206 15.84 -9.95 14.67
N PRO A 207 16.65 -9.78 13.61
CA PRO A 207 17.66 -8.72 13.53
C PRO A 207 17.07 -7.30 13.60
N VAL A 208 15.75 -7.16 13.43
CA VAL A 208 15.01 -5.92 13.68
C VAL A 208 15.06 -5.51 15.15
N ASN A 209 15.01 -6.49 16.07
CA ASN A 209 14.83 -6.29 17.51
C ASN A 209 16.07 -6.69 18.35
N ALA A 210 16.91 -7.59 17.82
CA ALA A 210 18.03 -8.23 18.53
C ALA A 210 19.31 -7.36 18.62
N GLN A 211 19.20 -6.05 18.46
CA GLN A 211 20.32 -5.09 18.45
C GLN A 211 20.26 -4.09 19.61
#